data_AF-R6WRZ6-F1
#
_entry.id   AF-R6WRZ6-F1
#
_cell.length_a   1.000
_cell.length_b   1.000
_cell.length_c   1.000
_cell.angle_alpha   90.00
_cell.angle_beta   90.00
_cell.angle_gamma   90.00
#
_symmetry.space_group_name_H-M   'P 1'
#
loop_
_entity.id
_entity.type
_entity.pdbx_description
1 polymer ?
#
loop_
_entity_poly.entity_id
_entity_poly.type
_entity_poly.pdbx_seq_one_letter_code
_entity_poly.pdbx_strand_id
1 'polypeptide(L)'
;MKSYYDYLEESKNVVKSNTNRNKIITILSYLLIWAFAMIVFWFFTSGSDAMGYSLMFFWIILPVATFIVSVVIGKNNFWGKGKWTFTFFFGAMYMLAEYGTFKMANNIAFNKLNAPELGMIVAGAIISAFGMLLGSLWNQKRHNQNKKDK
;
A
#
# COMPACT_ATOMS: atom_id res chain seq x y z
N MET A 1 9.20 30.16 -33.01
CA MET A 1 10.30 29.45 -32.33
C MET A 1 9.94 29.42 -30.85
N LYS A 2 9.83 28.23 -30.22
CA LYS A 2 9.53 28.16 -28.77
C LYS A 2 10.69 28.77 -27.98
N SER A 3 10.38 29.59 -26.98
CA SER A 3 11.37 30.16 -26.08
C SER A 3 11.99 29.07 -25.19
N TYR A 4 13.23 29.25 -24.74
CA TYR A 4 13.86 28.34 -23.78
C TYR A 4 12.99 28.15 -22.52
N TYR A 5 12.28 29.20 -22.10
CA TYR A 5 11.34 29.14 -20.98
C TYR A 5 10.15 28.20 -21.26
N ASP A 6 9.63 28.17 -22.48
CA ASP A 6 8.51 27.28 -22.86
C ASP A 6 8.94 25.81 -22.75
N TYR A 7 10.17 25.48 -23.16
CA TYR A 7 10.71 24.12 -23.01
C TYR A 7 10.90 23.72 -21.55
N LEU A 8 11.34 24.64 -20.69
CA LEU A 8 11.48 24.36 -19.26
C LEU A 8 10.12 24.15 -18.59
N GLU A 9 9.12 24.95 -18.93
CA GLU A 9 7.76 24.78 -18.40
C GLU A 9 7.12 23.48 -18.87
N GLU A 10 7.22 23.16 -20.16
CA GLU A 10 6.71 21.91 -20.73
C GLU A 10 7.39 20.69 -20.08
N SER A 11 8.72 20.71 -19.96
CA SER A 11 9.49 19.64 -19.32
C SER A 11 9.10 19.46 -17.85
N LYS A 12 8.94 20.56 -17.11
CA LYS A 12 8.50 20.53 -15.70
C LYS A 12 7.08 19.98 -15.55
N ASN A 13 6.18 20.35 -16.46
CA ASN A 13 4.80 19.89 -16.46
C ASN A 13 4.71 18.39 -16.76
N VAL A 14 5.48 17.88 -17.72
CA VAL A 14 5.54 16.44 -18.05
C VAL A 14 6.08 15.64 -16.86
N VAL A 15 7.18 16.06 -16.22
CA VAL A 15 7.75 15.36 -15.06
C VAL A 15 6.79 15.34 -13.87
N LYS A 16 6.12 16.47 -13.58
CA LYS A 16 5.13 16.56 -12.50
C LYS A 16 3.92 15.67 -12.76
N SER A 17 3.41 15.66 -14.00
CA SER A 17 2.31 14.80 -14.44
C SER A 17 2.65 13.31 -14.27
N ASN A 18 3.82 12.88 -14.75
CA ASN A 18 4.27 11.49 -14.63
C ASN A 18 4.46 11.06 -13.17
N THR A 19 4.97 11.95 -12.32
CA THR A 19 5.11 11.68 -10.88
C THR A 19 3.74 11.47 -10.23
N ASN A 20 2.76 12.32 -10.55
CA ASN A 20 1.40 12.19 -10.01
C ASN A 20 0.67 10.95 -10.54
N ARG A 21 0.89 10.57 -11.80
CA ARG A 21 0.39 9.29 -12.35
C ARG A 21 0.97 8.10 -11.59
N ASN A 22 2.28 8.06 -11.38
CA ASN A 22 2.93 6.95 -10.66
C ASN A 22 2.44 6.82 -9.22
N LYS A 23 2.20 7.95 -8.54
CA LYS A 23 1.57 7.99 -7.21
C LYS A 23 0.20 7.30 -7.21
N ILE A 24 -0.68 7.69 -8.14
CA ILE A 24 -2.03 7.14 -8.26
C ILE A 24 -1.97 5.65 -8.60
N ILE A 25 -1.16 5.25 -9.58
CA ILE A 25 -0.99 3.85 -9.98
C ILE A 25 -0.53 2.98 -8.82
N THR A 26 0.38 3.49 -7.98
CA THR A 26 0.90 2.77 -6.80
C THR A 26 -0.18 2.50 -5.76
N ILE A 27 -1.10 3.45 -5.54
CA ILE A 27 -2.22 3.25 -4.60
C ILE A 27 -3.30 2.37 -5.22
N LEU A 28 -3.61 2.57 -6.51
CA LEU A 28 -4.59 1.75 -7.23
C LEU A 28 -4.17 0.28 -7.28
N SER A 29 -2.90 -0.03 -7.52
CA SER A 29 -2.42 -1.41 -7.54
C SER A 29 -2.61 -2.10 -6.20
N TYR A 30 -2.33 -1.41 -5.09
CA TYR A 30 -2.62 -1.93 -3.75
C TYR A 30 -4.11 -2.17 -3.54
N LEU A 31 -4.96 -1.19 -3.88
CA LEU A 31 -6.41 -1.31 -3.72
C LEU A 31 -7.01 -2.44 -4.56
N LEU A 32 -6.47 -2.69 -5.76
CA LEU A 32 -6.86 -3.82 -6.60
C LEU A 32 -6.53 -5.15 -5.94
N ILE A 33 -5.32 -5.31 -5.38
CA ILE A 33 -4.93 -6.53 -4.66
C ILE A 33 -5.84 -6.73 -3.43
N TRP A 34 -6.09 -5.65 -2.69
CA TRP A 34 -6.94 -5.67 -1.51
C TRP A 34 -8.39 -6.06 -1.85
N ALA A 35 -8.98 -5.43 -2.88
CA ALA A 35 -10.34 -5.74 -3.32
C ALA A 35 -10.44 -7.16 -3.91
N PHE A 36 -9.39 -7.60 -4.64
CA PHE A 36 -9.32 -8.96 -5.14
C PHE A 36 -9.33 -9.99 -4.01
N ALA A 37 -8.59 -9.75 -2.92
CA ALA A 37 -8.64 -10.61 -1.73
C ALA A 37 -10.08 -10.74 -1.20
N MET A 38 -10.78 -9.61 -1.04
CA MET A 38 -12.18 -9.60 -0.60
C MET A 38 -13.09 -10.43 -1.53
N ILE A 39 -12.96 -10.25 -2.84
CA ILE A 39 -13.74 -11.00 -3.83
C ILE A 39 -13.43 -12.49 -3.73
N VAL A 40 -12.16 -12.88 -3.64
CA VAL A 40 -11.76 -14.28 -3.51
C VAL A 40 -12.42 -14.91 -2.28
N PHE A 41 -12.39 -14.22 -1.14
CA PHE A 41 -13.05 -14.70 0.07
C PHE A 41 -14.55 -14.95 -0.14
N TRP A 42 -15.28 -13.95 -0.60
CA TRP A 42 -16.75 -14.03 -0.65
C TRP A 42 -17.29 -14.96 -1.73
N PHE A 43 -16.57 -15.14 -2.84
CA PHE A 43 -17.04 -15.95 -3.96
C PHE A 43 -16.45 -17.37 -4.00
N PHE A 44 -15.28 -17.59 -3.40
CA PHE A 44 -14.53 -18.84 -3.58
C PHE A 44 -14.14 -19.52 -2.27
N THR A 45 -14.27 -18.87 -1.11
CA THR A 45 -13.87 -19.45 0.17
C THR A 45 -15.09 -20.02 0.92
N SER A 46 -15.06 -21.33 1.16
CA SER A 46 -16.00 -21.99 2.06
C SER A 46 -15.42 -22.14 3.48
N GLY A 47 -16.21 -22.64 4.43
CA GLY A 47 -15.77 -22.82 5.83
C GLY A 47 -14.51 -23.69 5.98
N SER A 48 -14.32 -24.72 5.15
CA SER A 48 -13.11 -25.55 5.16
C SER A 48 -11.89 -24.85 4.57
N ASP A 49 -12.11 -23.95 3.61
CA ASP A 49 -11.04 -23.28 2.87
C ASP A 49 -10.59 -21.98 3.55
N ALA A 50 -11.36 -21.49 4.52
CA ALA A 50 -11.13 -20.27 5.27
C ALA A 50 -9.73 -20.20 5.89
N MET A 51 -9.23 -21.33 6.39
CA MET A 51 -7.88 -21.41 6.97
C MET A 51 -6.80 -21.23 5.90
N GLY A 52 -6.96 -21.88 4.74
CA GLY A 52 -6.03 -21.75 3.61
C GLY A 52 -6.02 -20.34 3.02
N TYR A 53 -7.21 -19.75 2.86
CA TYR A 53 -7.37 -18.35 2.46
C TYR A 53 -6.67 -17.41 3.44
N SER A 54 -6.88 -17.59 4.76
CA SER A 54 -6.24 -16.76 5.79
C SER A 54 -4.72 -16.77 5.66
N LEU A 55 -4.12 -17.97 5.57
CA LEU A 55 -2.67 -18.11 5.45
C LEU A 55 -2.14 -17.45 4.18
N MET A 56 -2.79 -17.69 3.03
CA MET A 56 -2.32 -17.15 1.77
C MET A 56 -2.46 -15.62 1.71
N PHE A 57 -3.62 -15.07 2.07
CA PHE A 57 -3.88 -13.65 1.90
C PHE A 57 -3.36 -12.79 3.05
N PHE A 58 -3.59 -13.18 4.30
CA PHE A 58 -3.17 -12.37 5.46
C PHE A 58 -1.72 -12.54 5.82
N TRP A 59 -1.11 -13.71 5.63
CA TRP A 59 0.30 -13.90 6.00
C TRP A 59 1.27 -13.66 4.85
N ILE A 60 0.82 -13.81 3.60
CA ILE A 60 1.71 -13.71 2.44
C ILE A 60 1.32 -12.53 1.56
N ILE A 61 0.17 -12.59 0.87
CA ILE A 61 -0.14 -11.63 -0.21
C ILE A 61 -0.27 -10.20 0.31
N LEU A 62 -1.12 -9.94 1.30
CA LEU A 62 -1.37 -8.59 1.81
C LEU A 62 -0.12 -8.00 2.51
N PRO A 63 0.62 -8.73 3.36
CA PRO A 63 1.89 -8.26 3.91
C PRO A 63 2.92 -7.93 2.84
N VAL A 64 3.13 -8.82 1.87
CA VAL A 64 4.11 -8.64 0.79
C VAL A 64 3.72 -7.44 -0.09
N ALA A 65 2.44 -7.33 -0.48
CA ALA A 65 1.94 -6.21 -1.25
C ALA A 65 2.12 -4.88 -0.49
N THR A 66 1.73 -4.84 0.79
CA THR A 66 1.91 -3.68 1.66
C THR A 66 3.38 -3.28 1.74
N PHE A 67 4.27 -4.25 1.98
CA PHE A 67 5.70 -4.02 2.06
C PHE A 67 6.27 -3.45 0.76
N ILE A 68 6.00 -4.08 -0.39
CA ILE A 68 6.50 -3.64 -1.70
C ILE A 68 6.00 -2.23 -2.01
N VAL A 69 4.71 -1.96 -1.82
CA VAL A 69 4.12 -0.65 -2.09
C VAL A 69 4.74 0.41 -1.18
N SER A 70 4.95 0.12 0.10
CA SER A 70 5.64 1.03 1.03
C SER A 70 7.10 1.27 0.65
N VAL A 71 7.82 0.26 0.15
CA VAL A 71 9.16 0.44 -0.43
C VAL A 71 9.13 1.36 -1.64
N VAL A 72 8.16 1.19 -2.56
CA VAL A 72 8.02 2.05 -3.74
C VAL A 72 7.73 3.50 -3.34
N ILE A 73 6.83 3.72 -2.38
CA ILE A 73 6.51 5.06 -1.84
C ILE A 73 7.77 5.69 -1.22
N GLY A 74 8.49 4.94 -0.38
CA GLY A 74 9.72 5.39 0.27
C GLY A 74 10.83 5.72 -0.73
N LYS A 75 11.07 4.82 -1.71
CA LYS A 75 12.12 4.94 -2.74
C LYS A 75 11.93 6.15 -3.64
N ASN A 76 10.68 6.46 -4.00
CA ASN A 76 10.39 7.62 -4.84
C ASN A 76 10.11 8.89 -4.01
N ASN A 77 10.19 8.80 -2.68
CA ASN A 77 9.85 9.87 -1.75
C ASN A 77 8.50 10.54 -2.06
N PHE A 78 7.52 9.74 -2.47
CA PHE A 78 6.22 10.26 -2.80
C PHE A 78 5.62 10.97 -1.58
N TRP A 79 5.01 12.15 -1.76
CA TRP A 79 4.47 13.00 -0.68
C TRP A 79 5.47 13.49 0.38
N GLY A 80 6.78 13.31 0.19
CA GLY A 80 7.81 13.86 1.08
C GLY A 80 7.67 13.39 2.53
N LYS A 81 7.48 14.32 3.48
CA LYS A 81 7.24 13.99 4.90
C LYS A 81 5.88 13.31 5.12
N GLY A 82 4.89 13.62 4.29
CA GLY A 82 3.53 13.06 4.39
C GLY A 82 3.46 11.56 4.11
N LYS A 83 4.50 10.93 3.54
CA LYS A 83 4.50 9.49 3.23
C LYS A 83 4.26 8.58 4.44
N TRP A 84 4.61 9.05 5.64
CA TRP A 84 4.43 8.28 6.87
C TRP A 84 2.97 8.10 7.27
N THR A 85 2.05 8.95 6.77
CA THR A 85 0.61 8.74 7.01
C THR A 85 0.11 7.46 6.33
N PHE A 86 0.76 7.02 5.25
CA PHE A 86 0.41 5.77 4.58
C PHE A 86 0.66 4.53 5.45
N THR A 87 1.53 4.62 6.45
CA THR A 87 1.72 3.54 7.42
C THR A 87 0.44 3.27 8.20
N PHE A 88 -0.28 4.32 8.62
CA PHE A 88 -1.57 4.17 9.29
C PHE A 88 -2.66 3.71 8.31
N PHE A 89 -2.63 4.22 7.08
CA PHE A 89 -3.55 3.79 6.02
C PHE A 89 -3.44 2.28 5.77
N PHE A 90 -2.24 1.74 5.60
CA PHE A 90 -2.05 0.31 5.37
C PHE A 90 -2.41 -0.54 6.60
N GLY A 91 -2.14 -0.05 7.81
CA GLY A 91 -2.64 -0.68 9.03
C GLY A 91 -4.17 -0.78 9.05
N ALA A 92 -4.87 0.33 8.76
CA ALA A 92 -6.32 0.36 8.69
C ALA A 92 -6.86 -0.58 7.61
N MET A 93 -6.25 -0.61 6.42
CA MET A 93 -6.63 -1.51 5.34
C MET A 93 -6.45 -2.98 5.71
N TYR A 94 -5.38 -3.32 6.43
CA TYR A 94 -5.15 -4.69 6.89
C TYR A 94 -6.21 -5.15 7.89
N MET A 95 -6.57 -4.29 8.85
CA MET A 95 -7.71 -4.53 9.76
C MET A 95 -9.03 -4.65 9.00
N LEU A 96 -9.29 -3.77 8.04
CA LEU A 96 -10.52 -3.79 7.25
C LEU A 96 -10.66 -5.06 6.42
N ALA A 97 -9.55 -5.62 5.91
CA ALA A 97 -9.59 -6.91 5.23
C ALA A 97 -10.05 -8.03 6.17
N GLU A 98 -9.48 -8.09 7.39
CA GLU A 98 -9.82 -9.13 8.37
C GLU A 98 -11.27 -8.99 8.83
N TYR A 99 -11.68 -7.76 9.13
CA TYR A 99 -13.05 -7.47 9.52
C TYR A 99 -14.05 -7.81 8.40
N GLY A 100 -13.79 -7.35 7.18
CA GLY A 100 -14.69 -7.50 6.03
C GLY A 100 -14.76 -8.93 5.48
N THR A 101 -13.86 -9.81 5.89
CA THR A 101 -13.89 -11.24 5.53
C THR A 101 -14.45 -12.07 6.68
N PHE A 102 -13.60 -12.44 7.63
CA PHE A 102 -13.94 -13.40 8.68
C PHE A 102 -14.99 -12.85 9.66
N LYS A 103 -14.77 -11.64 10.20
CA LYS A 103 -15.70 -11.09 11.20
C LYS A 103 -17.06 -10.79 10.58
N MET A 104 -17.09 -10.27 9.36
CA MET A 104 -18.34 -10.01 8.65
C MET A 104 -19.09 -11.30 8.28
N ALA A 105 -18.39 -12.34 7.80
CA ALA A 105 -19.01 -13.64 7.55
C ALA A 105 -19.59 -14.25 8.85
N ASN A 106 -18.86 -14.16 9.96
CA ASN A 106 -19.31 -14.60 11.27
C ASN A 106 -20.54 -13.80 11.74
N ASN A 107 -20.52 -12.47 11.57
CA ASN A 107 -21.64 -11.61 11.94
C ASN A 107 -22.92 -11.98 11.19
N ILE A 108 -22.81 -12.31 9.89
CA ILE A 108 -23.95 -12.76 9.08
C ILE A 108 -24.44 -14.13 9.55
N ALA A 109 -23.53 -15.08 9.80
CA ALA A 109 -23.89 -16.45 10.18
C ALA A 109 -24.57 -16.54 11.55
N PHE A 110 -24.16 -15.71 12.52
CA PHE A 110 -24.66 -15.75 13.90
C PHE A 110 -25.52 -14.53 14.28
N ASN A 111 -25.84 -13.66 13.32
CA ASN A 111 -26.62 -12.45 13.49
C ASN A 111 -26.17 -11.58 14.68
N LYS A 112 -24.84 -11.47 14.87
CA LYS A 112 -24.20 -10.76 15.98
C LYS A 112 -23.14 -9.82 15.44
N LEU A 113 -23.18 -8.54 15.81
CA LEU A 113 -22.16 -7.58 15.40
C LEU A 113 -20.93 -7.66 16.29
N ASN A 114 -19.87 -8.30 15.79
CA ASN A 114 -18.54 -8.23 16.39
C ASN A 114 -17.83 -6.95 15.95
N ALA A 115 -17.01 -6.37 16.83
CA ALA A 115 -16.21 -5.19 16.54
C ALA A 115 -14.93 -5.54 15.74
N PRO A 116 -14.40 -4.60 14.94
CA PRO A 116 -13.11 -4.77 14.26
C PRO A 116 -11.96 -4.93 15.25
N GLU A 117 -10.95 -5.72 14.89
CA GLU A 117 -9.77 -5.93 15.74
C GLU A 117 -8.73 -4.83 15.55
N LEU A 118 -8.78 -3.80 16.39
CA LEU A 118 -7.85 -2.68 16.28
C LEU A 118 -6.37 -3.10 16.39
N GLY A 119 -6.08 -4.25 17.02
CA GLY A 119 -4.72 -4.82 17.08
C GLY A 119 -4.12 -5.12 15.70
N MET A 120 -4.94 -5.48 14.71
CA MET A 120 -4.47 -5.77 13.35
C MET A 120 -3.91 -4.54 12.64
N ILE A 121 -4.32 -3.34 13.05
CA ILE A 121 -3.74 -2.09 12.54
C ILE A 121 -2.23 -2.06 12.80
N VAL A 122 -1.80 -2.53 13.97
CA VAL A 122 -0.39 -2.50 14.38
C VAL A 122 0.45 -3.39 13.47
N ALA A 123 -0.04 -4.58 13.11
CA ALA A 123 0.66 -5.49 12.22
C ALA A 123 0.91 -4.87 10.84
N GLY A 124 -0.15 -4.37 10.19
CA GLY A 124 -0.05 -3.71 8.89
C GLY A 124 0.81 -2.44 8.92
N ALA A 125 0.73 -1.67 10.01
CA ALA A 125 1.54 -0.48 10.21
C ALA A 125 3.04 -0.83 10.36
N ILE A 126 3.40 -1.86 11.13
CA ILE A 126 4.80 -2.26 11.29
C ILE A 126 5.40 -2.69 9.95
N ILE A 127 4.70 -3.55 9.20
CA ILE A 127 5.14 -4.01 7.88
C ILE A 127 5.37 -2.83 6.94
N SER A 128 4.40 -1.91 6.90
CA SER A 128 4.52 -0.70 6.08
C SER A 128 5.69 0.17 6.53
N ALA A 129 5.88 0.39 7.83
CA ALA A 129 6.96 1.22 8.35
C ALA A 129 8.34 0.69 7.93
N PHE A 130 8.54 -0.64 8.00
CA PHE A 130 9.77 -1.27 7.52
C PHE A 130 9.99 -1.07 6.01
N GLY A 131 8.95 -1.29 5.20
CA GLY A 131 9.05 -1.02 3.76
C GLY A 131 9.37 0.44 3.45
N MET A 132 8.71 1.36 4.15
CA MET A 132 8.90 2.81 4.01
C MET A 132 10.32 3.24 4.38
N LEU A 133 10.87 2.69 5.47
CA LEU A 133 12.24 2.91 5.92
C LEU A 133 13.23 2.44 4.87
N LEU A 134 13.13 1.19 4.41
CA LEU A 134 14.02 0.62 3.41
C LEU A 134 14.00 1.40 2.09
N GLY A 135 12.80 1.75 1.61
CA GLY A 135 12.66 2.60 0.43
C GLY A 135 13.32 3.97 0.63
N SER A 136 13.10 4.60 1.78
CA SER A 136 13.66 5.93 2.08
C SER A 136 15.19 5.92 2.17
N LEU A 137 15.79 4.86 2.74
CA LEU A 137 17.23 4.69 2.79
C LEU A 137 17.83 4.54 1.39
N TRP A 138 17.16 3.81 0.50
CA TRP A 138 17.60 3.69 -0.90
C TRP A 138 17.56 5.05 -1.60
N ASN A 139 16.49 5.83 -1.40
CA ASN A 139 16.39 7.17 -1.95
C ASN A 139 17.54 8.09 -1.48
N GLN A 140 17.88 8.04 -0.18
CA GLN A 140 19.00 8.82 0.37
C GLN A 140 20.35 8.40 -0.24
N LYS A 141 20.61 7.09 -0.39
CA LYS A 141 21.83 6.60 -1.03
C LYS A 141 21.97 7.11 -2.47
N ARG A 142 20.90 7.02 -3.27
CA ARG A 142 20.88 7.52 -4.66
C ARG A 142 21.16 9.03 -4.72
N HIS A 143 20.56 9.80 -3.82
CA HIS A 143 20.78 11.24 -3.76
C HIS A 143 22.23 11.60 -3.39
N ASN A 144 22.86 10.82 -2.51
CA ASN A 144 24.25 11.01 -2.12
C ASN A 144 25.24 10.63 -3.23
N GLN A 145 24.95 9.60 -4.05
CA GLN A 145 25.75 9.25 -5.23
C GLN A 145 25.74 10.37 -6.26
N ASN A 146 24.55 10.85 -6.65
CA ASN A 146 24.40 11.96 -7.61
C ASN A 146 25.09 13.27 -7.18
N LYS A 147 25.41 13.43 -5.89
CA LYS A 147 26.19 14.57 -5.37
C LYS A 147 27.69 14.38 -5.43
N LYS A 148 28.19 13.14 -5.43
CA LYS A 148 29.61 12.81 -5.53
C LYS A 148 30.11 12.82 -6.98
N ASP A 149 29.20 12.59 -7.92
CA ASP A 149 29.50 12.58 -9.37
C ASP A 149 29.39 13.96 -10.03
N LYS A 150 29.22 15.03 -9.23
CA LYS A 150 29.20 16.44 -9.66
C LYS A 150 30.38 17.19 -9.03
#